data_AF-F0R1J7-F1
#
_entry.id   AF-F0R1J7-F1
#
_cell.length_a   1.000
_cell.length_b   1.000
_cell.length_c   1.000
_cell.angle_alpha   90.00
_cell.angle_beta   90.00
_cell.angle_gamma   90.00
#
_symmetry.space_group_name_H-M   'P 1'
#
loop_
_entity.id
_entity.type
_entity.pdbx_description
1 polymer ?
#
loop_
_entity_poly.entity_id
_entity_poly.type
_entity_poly.pdbx_seq_one_letter_code
_entity_poly.pdbx_strand_id
1 'polypeptide(L)'
;MGSGKLKELEADNRTLQGEVAARDENIELLQQQMQRQQEEHHRQLMELQAKHRRELSDKEAEHQKEVSFLKSIIQKAQKWFPLFQELVYMEKFCLKVGFNERQTATLISGKPLFYEGELYSEEHNRKFTTERAGFQVVKDPKDKSKLALSINGQLIGEWFKEQFGRLFSSVKRTVEPLRKGKGMGL
;
A
#
# COMPACT_ATOMS: atom_id res chain seq x y z
N MET A 1 -37.72 -0.89 -88.08
CA MET A 1 -37.56 -1.78 -86.91
C MET A 1 -37.30 -1.05 -85.57
N GLY A 2 -37.38 0.29 -85.49
CA GLY A 2 -37.00 1.03 -84.25
C GLY A 2 -38.12 1.26 -83.21
N SER A 3 -39.39 1.20 -83.59
CA SER A 3 -40.50 1.61 -82.70
C SER A 3 -40.82 0.60 -81.58
N GLY A 4 -40.67 -0.71 -81.83
CA GLY A 4 -40.93 -1.74 -80.82
C GLY A 4 -39.91 -1.71 -79.67
N LYS A 5 -38.63 -1.60 -80.02
CA LYS A 5 -37.52 -1.51 -79.06
C LYS A 5 -37.60 -0.24 -78.19
N LEU A 6 -38.09 0.86 -78.74
CA LEU A 6 -38.28 2.11 -77.99
C LEU A 6 -39.37 1.95 -76.91
N LYS A 7 -40.50 1.31 -77.25
CA LYS A 7 -41.59 1.07 -76.28
C LYS A 7 -41.20 0.10 -75.16
N GLU A 8 -40.40 -0.92 -75.49
CA GLU A 8 -39.84 -1.85 -74.51
C GLU A 8 -38.91 -1.12 -73.53
N LEU A 9 -37.99 -0.30 -74.04
CA LEU A 9 -37.11 0.53 -73.22
C LEU A 9 -37.88 1.54 -72.35
N GLU A 10 -38.97 2.12 -72.85
CA GLU A 10 -39.84 3.01 -72.06
C GLU A 10 -40.55 2.27 -70.91
N ALA A 11 -40.98 1.03 -71.14
CA ALA A 11 -41.60 0.19 -70.12
C ALA A 11 -40.56 -0.22 -69.06
N ASP A 12 -39.37 -0.65 -69.47
CA ASP A 12 -38.27 -1.00 -68.57
C ASP A 12 -37.83 0.19 -67.73
N ASN A 13 -37.76 1.39 -68.31
CA ASN A 13 -37.39 2.60 -67.58
C ASN A 13 -38.41 2.93 -66.48
N ARG A 14 -39.71 2.77 -66.74
CA ARG A 14 -40.76 2.96 -65.74
C ARG A 14 -40.66 1.93 -64.60
N THR A 15 -40.38 0.67 -64.93
CA THR A 15 -40.16 -0.39 -63.94
C THR A 15 -38.97 -0.06 -63.05
N LEU A 16 -37.84 0.33 -63.66
CA LEU A 16 -36.63 0.74 -62.94
C LEU A 16 -36.87 1.96 -62.04
N GLN A 17 -37.62 2.96 -62.51
CA GLN A 17 -37.98 4.12 -61.68
C GLN A 17 -38.81 3.71 -60.44
N GLY A 18 -39.74 2.76 -60.61
CA GLY A 18 -40.50 2.21 -59.50
C GLY A 18 -39.63 1.44 -58.49
N GLU A 19 -38.67 0.65 -58.99
CA GLU A 19 -37.71 -0.04 -58.12
C GLU A 19 -36.79 0.91 -57.37
N VAL A 20 -36.34 2.00 -58.02
CA VAL A 20 -35.50 3.02 -57.39
C VAL A 20 -36.28 3.72 -56.28
N ALA A 21 -37.52 4.15 -56.54
CA ALA A 21 -38.37 4.77 -55.53
C ALA A 21 -38.61 3.85 -54.31
N ALA A 22 -38.90 2.57 -54.54
CA ALA A 22 -39.07 1.59 -53.46
C ALA A 22 -37.78 1.34 -52.67
N ARG A 23 -36.61 1.36 -53.33
CA ARG A 23 -35.30 1.26 -52.66
C ARG A 23 -35.03 2.51 -51.81
N ASP A 24 -35.33 3.70 -52.32
CA ASP A 24 -35.12 4.96 -51.60
C ASP A 24 -35.98 5.04 -50.33
N GLU A 25 -37.26 4.66 -50.41
CA GLU A 25 -38.14 4.57 -49.23
C GLU A 25 -37.59 3.58 -48.18
N ASN A 26 -37.06 2.44 -48.62
CA ASN A 26 -36.47 1.46 -47.71
C ASN A 26 -35.16 1.97 -47.07
N ILE A 27 -34.35 2.72 -47.82
CA ILE A 27 -33.13 3.37 -47.31
C ILE A 27 -33.50 4.38 -46.21
N GLU A 28 -34.52 5.21 -46.42
CA GLU A 28 -34.99 6.17 -45.41
C GLU A 28 -35.47 5.45 -44.14
N LEU A 29 -36.25 4.37 -44.28
CA LEU A 29 -36.71 3.58 -43.14
C LEU A 29 -35.55 2.98 -42.36
N LEU A 30 -34.56 2.40 -43.05
CA LEU A 30 -33.37 1.83 -42.44
C LEU A 30 -32.54 2.89 -41.72
N GLN A 31 -32.38 4.08 -42.30
CA GLN A 31 -31.70 5.22 -41.65
C GLN A 31 -32.42 5.63 -40.36
N GLN A 32 -33.75 5.72 -40.38
CA GLN A 32 -34.54 6.03 -39.18
C GLN A 32 -34.45 4.94 -38.11
N GLN A 33 -34.41 3.67 -38.50
CA GLN A 33 -34.20 2.56 -37.56
C GLN A 33 -32.81 2.59 -36.94
N MET A 34 -31.77 2.85 -37.75
CA MET A 34 -30.39 2.97 -37.28
C MET A 34 -30.22 4.12 -36.28
N GLN A 35 -30.83 5.27 -36.56
CA GLN A 35 -30.82 6.42 -35.66
C GLN A 35 -31.46 6.09 -34.31
N ARG A 36 -32.65 5.46 -34.32
CA ARG A 36 -33.33 5.02 -33.09
C ARG A 36 -32.49 4.02 -32.30
N GLN A 37 -31.87 3.05 -32.97
CA GLN A 37 -30.98 2.09 -32.31
C GLN A 37 -29.75 2.76 -31.69
N GLN A 38 -29.16 3.75 -32.35
CA GLN A 38 -28.04 4.51 -31.79
C GLN A 38 -28.44 5.30 -30.54
N GLU A 39 -29.60 5.94 -30.54
CA GLU A 39 -30.13 6.68 -29.39
C GLU A 39 -30.43 5.75 -28.21
N GLU A 40 -31.05 4.59 -28.47
CA GLU A 40 -31.29 3.57 -27.44
C GLU A 40 -30.00 3.03 -26.85
N HIS A 41 -29.02 2.70 -27.70
CA HIS A 41 -27.70 2.25 -27.24
C HIS A 41 -26.99 3.30 -26.39
N HIS A 42 -27.02 4.56 -26.83
CA HIS A 42 -26.43 5.66 -26.08
C HIS A 42 -27.09 5.81 -24.71
N ARG A 43 -28.43 5.75 -24.67
CA ARG A 43 -29.18 5.79 -23.42
C ARG A 43 -28.81 4.65 -22.47
N GLN A 44 -28.75 3.41 -22.97
CA GLN A 44 -28.34 2.25 -22.17
C GLN A 44 -26.92 2.40 -21.61
N LEU A 45 -25.99 2.93 -22.41
CA LEU A 45 -24.63 3.18 -21.96
C LEU A 45 -24.58 4.21 -20.83
N MET A 46 -25.35 5.30 -20.94
CA MET A 46 -25.44 6.32 -19.91
C MET A 46 -26.10 5.81 -18.62
N GLU A 47 -27.16 5.01 -18.75
CA GLU A 47 -27.82 4.37 -17.60
C GLU A 47 -26.87 3.39 -16.89
N LEU A 48 -26.14 2.57 -17.64
CA LEU A 48 -25.14 1.65 -17.10
C LEU A 48 -24.00 2.39 -16.40
N GLN A 49 -23.48 3.47 -17.01
CA GLN A 49 -22.42 4.27 -16.41
C GLN A 49 -22.88 4.96 -15.13
N ALA A 50 -24.11 5.48 -15.11
CA ALA A 50 -24.71 6.08 -13.92
C ALA A 50 -24.89 5.05 -12.80
N LYS A 51 -25.37 3.85 -13.14
CA LYS A 51 -25.52 2.74 -12.18
C LYS A 51 -24.17 2.34 -11.60
N HIS A 52 -23.16 2.13 -12.45
CA HIS A 52 -21.82 1.75 -12.02
C HIS A 52 -21.19 2.80 -11.09
N ARG A 53 -21.36 4.09 -11.41
CA ARG A 53 -20.87 5.19 -10.55
C ARG A 53 -21.55 5.19 -9.18
N ARG A 54 -22.87 4.94 -9.13
CA ARG A 54 -23.61 4.83 -7.86
C ARG A 54 -23.11 3.65 -7.05
N GLU A 55 -22.98 2.47 -7.67
CA GLU A 55 -22.47 1.27 -6.99
C GLU A 55 -21.06 1.46 -6.42
N LEU A 56 -20.17 2.15 -7.15
CA LEU A 56 -18.84 2.50 -6.63
C LEU A 56 -18.93 3.46 -5.44
N SER A 57 -19.76 4.49 -5.53
CA SER A 57 -19.96 5.45 -4.45
C SER A 57 -20.55 4.82 -3.19
N ASP A 58 -21.52 3.92 -3.37
CA ASP A 58 -22.18 3.23 -2.25
C ASP A 58 -21.21 2.28 -1.55
N LYS A 59 -20.42 1.52 -2.32
CA LYS A 59 -19.36 0.65 -1.78
C LYS A 59 -18.29 1.44 -1.05
N GLU A 60 -17.86 2.57 -1.60
CA GLU A 60 -16.88 3.45 -0.94
C GLU A 60 -17.44 4.01 0.37
N ALA A 61 -18.70 4.44 0.38
CA ALA A 61 -19.35 4.94 1.59
C ALA A 61 -19.48 3.85 2.67
N GLU A 62 -19.83 2.62 2.28
CA GLU A 62 -19.89 1.47 3.18
C GLU A 62 -18.51 1.14 3.76
N HIS A 63 -17.48 1.06 2.91
CA HIS A 63 -16.11 0.82 3.34
C HIS A 63 -15.61 1.91 4.30
N GLN A 64 -15.87 3.17 3.99
CA GLN A 64 -15.50 4.29 4.84
C GLN A 64 -16.20 4.22 6.21
N LYS A 65 -17.46 3.78 6.25
CA LYS A 65 -18.20 3.56 7.50
C LYS A 65 -17.56 2.45 8.32
N GLU A 66 -17.20 1.33 7.72
CA GLU A 66 -16.49 0.23 8.41
C GLU A 66 -15.13 0.68 8.96
N VAL A 67 -14.33 1.37 8.16
CA VAL A 67 -13.04 1.93 8.58
C VAL A 67 -13.23 2.91 9.75
N SER A 68 -14.25 3.77 9.69
CA SER A 68 -14.56 4.71 10.78
C SER A 68 -14.94 3.98 12.07
N PHE A 69 -15.72 2.90 11.95
CA PHE A 69 -16.13 2.07 13.07
C PHE A 69 -14.92 1.35 13.70
N LEU A 70 -14.07 0.71 12.89
CA LEU A 70 -12.86 0.04 13.35
C LEU A 70 -11.90 1.02 14.04
N LYS A 71 -11.69 2.22 13.48
CA LYS A 71 -10.91 3.28 14.13
C LYS A 71 -11.48 3.64 15.51
N SER A 72 -12.79 3.78 15.62
CA SER A 72 -13.47 4.06 16.90
C SER A 72 -13.27 2.94 17.92
N ILE A 73 -13.39 1.68 17.51
CA ILE A 73 -13.15 0.52 18.38
C ILE A 73 -11.69 0.46 18.83
N ILE A 74 -10.72 0.68 17.94
CA ILE A 74 -9.29 0.72 18.28
C ILE A 74 -9.00 1.82 19.30
N GLN A 75 -9.56 3.02 19.12
CA GLN A 75 -9.41 4.11 20.07
C GLN A 75 -10.03 3.78 21.44
N LYS A 76 -11.19 3.15 21.47
CA LYS A 76 -11.81 2.66 22.73
C LYS A 76 -10.93 1.59 23.38
N ALA A 77 -10.40 0.64 22.61
CA ALA A 77 -9.50 -0.40 23.10
C ALA A 77 -8.22 0.21 23.71
N GLN A 78 -7.61 1.21 23.09
CA GLN A 78 -6.46 1.91 23.65
C GLN A 78 -6.80 2.62 24.98
N LYS A 79 -7.99 3.20 25.12
CA LYS A 79 -8.44 3.83 26.36
C LYS A 79 -8.73 2.83 27.48
N TRP A 80 -9.35 1.70 27.14
CA TRP A 80 -9.77 0.70 28.13
C TRP A 80 -8.65 -0.27 28.51
N PHE A 81 -7.71 -0.52 27.60
CA PHE A 81 -6.62 -1.49 27.77
C PHE A 81 -5.26 -0.82 27.55
N PRO A 82 -4.63 -0.25 28.60
CA PRO A 82 -3.30 0.36 28.50
C PRO A 82 -2.24 -0.61 27.94
N LEU A 83 -2.34 -1.90 28.26
CA LEU A 83 -1.44 -2.93 27.71
C LEU A 83 -1.53 -3.05 26.18
N PHE A 84 -2.72 -2.86 25.59
CA PHE A 84 -2.88 -2.89 24.13
C PHE A 84 -2.09 -1.75 23.47
N GLN A 85 -2.11 -0.56 24.06
CA GLN A 85 -1.33 0.58 23.59
C GLN A 85 0.18 0.28 23.62
N GLU A 86 0.66 -0.35 24.70
CA GLU A 86 2.06 -0.77 24.83
C GLU A 86 2.46 -1.85 23.83
N LEU A 87 1.58 -2.82 23.53
CA LEU A 87 1.82 -3.85 22.51
C LEU A 87 1.94 -3.23 21.11
N VAL A 88 1.03 -2.32 20.76
CA VAL A 88 1.08 -1.60 19.47
C VAL A 88 2.33 -0.72 19.36
N TYR A 89 2.76 -0.10 20.46
CA TYR A 89 4.02 0.63 20.51
C TYR A 89 5.21 -0.32 20.30
N MET A 90 5.24 -1.44 21.03
CA MET A 90 6.33 -2.40 20.98
C MET A 90 6.46 -3.06 19.60
N GLU A 91 5.35 -3.31 18.91
CA GLU A 91 5.34 -3.84 17.54
C GLU A 91 6.09 -2.89 16.59
N LYS A 92 5.72 -1.60 16.61
CA LYS A 92 6.39 -0.56 15.82
C LYS A 92 7.86 -0.44 16.18
N PHE A 93 8.17 -0.51 17.47
CA PHE A 93 9.54 -0.44 17.96
C PHE A 93 10.40 -1.61 17.44
N CYS A 94 9.89 -2.85 17.49
CA CYS A 94 10.60 -4.03 16.98
C CYS A 94 10.87 -3.91 15.47
N LEU A 95 9.88 -3.46 14.68
CA LEU A 95 10.06 -3.23 13.24
C LEU A 95 11.13 -2.17 12.97
N LYS A 96 11.14 -1.07 13.73
CA LYS A 96 12.18 -0.03 13.62
C LYS A 96 13.57 -0.54 13.96
N VAL A 97 13.69 -1.40 14.97
CA VAL A 97 14.96 -2.03 15.36
C VAL A 97 15.48 -2.96 14.25
N GLY A 98 14.61 -3.47 13.38
CA GLY A 98 15.00 -4.27 12.22
C GLY A 98 14.46 -5.71 12.22
N PHE A 99 13.56 -6.06 13.14
CA PHE A 99 12.86 -7.35 13.10
C PHE A 99 11.80 -7.37 11.99
N ASN A 100 11.60 -8.51 11.35
CA ASN A 100 10.50 -8.70 10.40
C ASN A 100 9.17 -8.98 11.12
N GLU A 101 8.07 -9.00 10.37
CA GLU A 101 6.72 -9.20 10.93
C GLU A 101 6.58 -10.50 11.75
N ARG A 102 7.17 -11.61 11.30
CA ARG A 102 7.10 -12.90 12.00
C ARG A 102 7.89 -12.89 13.31
N GLN A 103 9.06 -12.27 13.29
CA GLN A 103 9.91 -12.07 14.47
C GLN A 103 9.22 -11.16 15.48
N THR A 104 8.68 -10.04 15.02
CA THR A 104 7.91 -9.10 15.83
C THR A 104 6.69 -9.79 16.46
N ALA A 105 5.90 -10.55 15.71
CA ALA A 105 4.77 -11.29 16.26
C ALA A 105 5.20 -12.27 17.38
N THR A 106 6.35 -12.92 17.23
CA THR A 106 6.92 -13.79 18.27
C THR A 106 7.25 -13.00 19.54
N LEU A 107 7.93 -11.86 19.38
CA LEU A 107 8.31 -10.97 20.48
C LEU A 107 7.08 -10.38 21.20
N ILE A 108 6.08 -9.91 20.46
CA ILE A 108 4.83 -9.35 21.01
C ILE A 108 4.01 -10.40 21.76
N SER A 109 4.10 -11.68 21.36
CA SER A 109 3.51 -12.79 22.12
C SER A 109 4.22 -13.11 23.45
N GLY A 110 5.32 -12.41 23.75
CA GLY A 110 6.14 -12.61 24.96
C GLY A 110 7.13 -13.77 24.87
N LYS A 111 7.21 -14.46 23.73
CA LYS A 111 8.13 -15.57 23.51
C LYS A 111 9.54 -15.06 23.21
N PRO A 112 10.58 -15.74 23.69
CA PRO A 112 11.95 -15.40 23.34
C PRO A 112 12.22 -15.71 21.87
N LEU A 113 13.00 -14.84 21.22
CA LEU A 113 13.47 -14.97 19.85
C LEU A 113 15.00 -14.96 19.85
N PHE A 114 15.64 -15.97 19.26
CA PHE A 114 17.08 -15.91 19.02
C PHE A 114 17.35 -15.35 17.64
N TYR A 115 18.15 -14.29 17.57
CA TYR A 115 18.45 -13.60 16.33
C TYR A 115 19.92 -13.22 16.25
N GLU A 116 20.44 -13.27 15.02
CA GLU A 116 21.78 -12.88 14.62
C GLU A 116 21.65 -11.98 13.40
N GLY A 117 22.32 -10.83 13.41
CA GLY A 117 22.22 -9.86 12.34
C GLY A 117 22.39 -8.42 12.82
N GLU A 118 21.88 -7.48 12.04
CA GLU A 118 21.97 -6.05 12.37
C GLU A 118 20.73 -5.58 13.13
N LEU A 119 20.96 -4.71 14.12
CA LEU A 119 19.94 -4.01 14.88
C LEU A 119 20.14 -2.50 14.72
N TYR A 120 19.08 -1.78 14.37
CA TYR A 120 19.09 -0.33 14.25
C TYR A 120 18.75 0.35 15.58
N SER A 121 19.60 1.29 15.99
CA SER A 121 19.38 2.18 17.13
C SER A 121 18.94 3.55 16.62
N GLU A 122 17.70 3.93 16.93
CA GLU A 122 17.17 5.26 16.63
C GLU A 122 17.90 6.35 17.45
N GLU A 123 18.25 6.06 18.72
CA GLU A 123 18.98 6.97 19.61
C GLU A 123 20.37 7.34 19.08
N HIS A 124 21.06 6.40 18.43
CA HIS A 124 22.40 6.61 17.89
C HIS A 124 22.45 6.76 16.37
N ASN A 125 21.29 6.69 15.69
CA ASN A 125 21.14 6.72 14.23
C ASN A 125 22.13 5.78 13.51
N ARG A 126 22.25 4.55 14.01
CA ARG A 126 23.24 3.57 13.52
C ARG A 126 22.79 2.15 13.72
N LYS A 127 23.34 1.25 12.91
CA LYS A 127 23.21 -0.19 13.08
C LYS A 127 24.35 -0.78 13.91
N PHE A 128 24.01 -1.79 14.70
CA PHE A 128 24.94 -2.60 15.49
C PHE A 128 24.72 -4.07 15.14
N THR A 129 25.80 -4.80 14.90
CA THR A 129 25.72 -6.24 14.65
C THR A 129 25.68 -6.98 15.98
N THR A 130 24.76 -7.93 16.09
CA THR A 130 24.67 -8.87 17.21
C THR A 130 24.98 -10.27 16.71
N GLU A 131 25.85 -10.98 17.45
CA GLU A 131 25.91 -12.43 17.38
C GLU A 131 24.63 -13.03 17.99
N ARG A 132 24.37 -14.32 17.77
CA ARG A 132 23.17 -15.05 18.23
C ARG A 132 22.78 -14.67 19.67
N ALA A 133 21.82 -13.75 19.80
CA ALA A 133 21.36 -13.20 21.06
C ALA A 133 19.87 -13.49 21.26
N GLY A 134 19.48 -13.68 22.52
CA GLY A 134 18.09 -13.90 22.91
C GLY A 134 17.37 -12.57 23.13
N PHE A 135 16.31 -12.34 22.39
CA PHE A 135 15.45 -11.17 22.49
C PHE A 135 14.12 -11.53 23.14
N GLN A 136 13.63 -10.67 24.02
CA GLN A 136 12.32 -10.86 24.64
C GLN A 136 11.68 -9.53 25.00
N VAL A 137 10.37 -9.43 24.79
CA VAL A 137 9.56 -8.33 25.34
C VAL A 137 9.24 -8.65 26.79
N VAL A 138 9.67 -7.78 27.68
CA VAL A 138 9.49 -7.89 29.13
C VAL A 138 8.80 -6.64 29.66
N LYS A 139 8.33 -6.68 30.91
CA LYS A 139 7.88 -5.45 31.59
C LYS A 139 9.08 -4.56 31.87
N ASP A 140 8.93 -3.25 31.67
CA ASP A 140 10.00 -2.31 31.98
C ASP A 140 10.29 -2.35 33.50
N PRO A 141 11.56 -2.55 33.91
CA PRO A 141 11.96 -2.56 35.32
C PRO A 141 11.64 -1.25 36.05
N LYS A 142 11.68 -0.11 35.35
CA LYS A 142 11.40 1.23 35.91
C LYS A 142 9.90 1.51 35.98
N ASP A 143 9.14 1.01 35.02
CA ASP A 143 7.69 1.20 34.94
C ASP A 143 6.99 -0.11 34.53
N LYS A 144 6.47 -0.84 35.51
CA LYS A 144 5.83 -2.16 35.30
C LYS A 144 4.57 -2.09 34.43
N SER A 145 4.05 -0.91 34.13
CA SER A 145 2.93 -0.71 33.20
C SER A 145 3.36 -0.71 31.74
N LYS A 146 4.67 -0.54 31.47
CA LYS A 146 5.25 -0.46 30.13
C LYS A 146 5.96 -1.74 29.71
N LEU A 147 6.13 -1.88 28.41
CA LEU A 147 6.90 -2.96 27.82
C LEU A 147 8.26 -2.44 27.37
N ALA A 148 9.29 -3.29 27.50
CA ALA A 148 10.63 -3.03 27.01
C ALA A 148 11.18 -4.24 26.27
N LEU A 149 11.93 -4.00 25.20
CA LEU A 149 12.68 -5.04 24.52
C LEU A 149 14.00 -5.27 25.25
N SER A 150 14.28 -6.53 25.55
CA SER A 150 15.53 -6.97 26.16
C SER A 150 16.35 -7.82 25.17
N ILE A 151 17.67 -7.75 25.32
CA ILE A 151 18.68 -8.59 24.67
C ILE A 151 19.50 -9.26 25.77
N ASN A 152 19.47 -10.60 25.83
CA ASN A 152 20.12 -11.42 26.86
C ASN A 152 19.83 -10.94 28.30
N GLY A 153 18.60 -10.48 28.56
CA GLY A 153 18.16 -9.97 29.87
C GLY A 153 18.50 -8.49 30.16
N GLN A 154 19.27 -7.83 29.29
CA GLN A 154 19.55 -6.39 29.36
C GLN A 154 18.57 -5.59 28.50
N LEU A 155 18.13 -4.40 28.92
CA LEU A 155 17.32 -3.53 28.07
C LEU A 155 18.08 -3.14 26.80
N ILE A 156 17.41 -3.21 25.64
CA ILE A 156 18.07 -2.97 24.35
C ILE A 156 18.68 -1.56 24.23
N GLY A 157 18.06 -0.55 24.86
CA GLY A 157 18.60 0.81 24.89
C GLY A 157 19.94 0.90 25.62
N GLU A 158 20.09 0.19 26.73
CA GLU A 158 21.35 0.14 27.48
C GLU A 158 22.41 -0.64 26.72
N TRP A 159 22.03 -1.75 26.07
CA TRP A 159 22.92 -2.49 25.18
C TRP A 159 23.42 -1.61 24.03
N PHE A 160 22.55 -0.83 23.39
CA PHE A 160 22.96 0.11 22.33
C PHE A 160 23.97 1.15 22.82
N LYS A 161 23.77 1.72 24.01
CA LYS A 161 24.72 2.67 24.61
C LYS A 161 26.09 2.03 24.85
N GLU A 162 26.12 0.79 25.32
CA GLU A 162 27.37 0.05 25.51
C GLU A 162 28.08 -0.21 24.18
N GLN A 163 27.35 -0.67 23.15
CA GLN A 163 27.93 -0.89 21.83
C GLN A 163 28.47 0.42 21.24
N PHE A 164 27.73 1.51 21.38
CA PHE A 164 28.17 2.83 20.96
C PHE A 164 29.45 3.25 21.71
N GLY A 165 29.48 3.16 23.03
CA GLY A 165 30.66 3.48 23.85
C GLY A 165 31.91 2.69 23.48
N ARG A 166 31.77 1.40 23.14
CA ARG A 166 32.87 0.55 22.64
C ARG A 166 33.44 1.05 21.31
N LEU A 167 32.59 1.51 20.40
CA LEU A 167 33.02 2.10 19.14
C LEU A 167 33.84 3.38 19.38
N PHE A 168 33.36 4.31 20.21
CA PHE A 168 34.08 5.58 20.46
C PHE A 168 35.37 5.41 21.25
N SER A 169 35.42 4.49 22.22
CA SER A 169 36.65 4.20 22.97
C SER A 169 37.72 3.53 22.10
N SER A 170 37.32 2.75 21.10
CA SER A 170 38.24 2.18 20.10
C SER A 170 38.80 3.28 19.19
N VAL A 171 37.96 4.20 18.73
CA VAL A 171 38.40 5.35 17.89
C VAL A 171 39.33 6.30 18.65
N LYS A 172 39.04 6.60 19.92
CA LYS A 172 39.92 7.46 20.75
C LYS A 172 41.29 6.83 20.99
N ARG A 173 41.41 5.50 21.06
CA ARG A 173 42.70 4.80 21.17
C ARG A 173 43.53 4.86 19.88
N THR A 174 42.87 4.86 18.72
CA THR A 174 43.56 5.01 17.41
C THR A 174 43.99 6.45 17.11
N VAL A 175 43.47 7.45 17.84
CA VAL A 175 43.86 8.86 17.74
C VAL A 175 44.61 9.27 19.01
N GLU A 176 45.62 8.50 19.42
CA GLU A 176 46.67 9.07 20.27
C GLU A 176 47.49 10.05 19.42
N PRO A 177 47.80 11.27 19.91
CA PRO A 177 48.59 12.21 19.15
C PRO A 177 49.99 11.60 18.96
N LEU A 178 50.43 11.52 17.71
CA LEU A 178 51.82 11.31 17.33
C LEU A 178 52.66 12.36 18.07
N ARG A 179 53.14 12.03 19.27
CA ARG A 179 53.97 12.91 20.09
C ARG A 179 55.24 13.14 19.29
N LYS A 180 55.37 14.36 18.74
CA LYS A 180 56.59 14.93 18.16
C LYS A 180 57.79 14.48 19.00
N GLY A 181 58.68 13.74 18.36
CA GLY A 181 59.93 13.29 18.94
C GLY A 181 60.70 14.46 19.54
N LYS A 182 61.17 14.26 20.78
CA LYS A 182 62.26 15.05 21.35
C LYS A 182 63.44 14.97 20.39
N GLY A 183 63.83 16.09 19.80
CA GLY A 183 65.14 16.24 19.18
C GLY A 183 66.21 16.02 20.23
N MET A 184 67.03 14.99 20.02
CA MET A 184 68.35 14.86 20.64
C MET A 184 69.26 15.93 20.05
N GLY A 185 70.07 16.55 20.91
CA GLY A 185 70.91 17.69 20.56
C GLY A 185 72.11 17.36 19.68
N LEU A 186 72.65 18.45 19.12
CA LEU A 186 74.08 18.76 18.99
C LEU A 186 74.23 20.24 19.33
#